data_AF-A0A523LPG4-F1
#
_entry.id   AF-A0A523LPG4-F1
#
_cell.length_a   1.000
_cell.length_b   1.000
_cell.length_c   1.000
_cell.angle_alpha   90.00
_cell.angle_beta   90.00
_cell.angle_gamma   90.00
#
_symmetry.space_group_name_H-M   'P 1'
#
loop_
_entity.id
_entity.type
_entity.pdbx_description
1 polymer ?
#
loop_
_entity_poly.entity_id
_entity_poly.type
_entity_poly.pdbx_seq_one_letter_code
_entity_poly.pdbx_strand_id
1 'polypeptide(L)'
;MMQGQLALLQRELWEHRSIYIVPIVVAVVMTLAALTGQVSINGMEHVDIGIVGASNMPDNARAAVLSGIMIGLSTTFVFSMWILTIFYALDSLYAERKDRSILFWRSMPSTDLETVLSKLLTAMLVIPLVTFAMILVTHLAVLLFASVWVAARGGSGLTLIWGSVPFFDNWTA
;
A
#
# COMPACT_ATOMS: atom_id res chain seq x y z
N MET A 1 -9.49 24.35 19.60
CA MET A 1 -9.69 23.93 18.19
C MET A 1 -8.90 22.67 17.83
N MET A 2 -7.57 22.61 18.00
CA MET A 2 -6.77 21.42 17.61
C MET A 2 -7.20 20.09 18.28
N GLN A 3 -7.52 20.09 19.58
CA GLN A 3 -7.90 18.85 20.29
C GLN A 3 -9.25 18.28 19.81
N GLY A 4 -10.20 19.13 19.42
CA GLY A 4 -11.48 18.68 18.87
C GLY A 4 -11.33 18.02 17.49
N GLN A 5 -10.45 18.55 16.65
CA GLN A 5 -10.15 17.98 15.33
C GLN A 5 -9.51 16.60 15.43
N LEU A 6 -8.59 16.38 16.37
CA LEU A 6 -7.99 15.07 16.60
C LEU A 6 -9.02 14.03 17.03
N ALA A 7 -9.97 14.41 17.89
CA ALA A 7 -11.05 13.52 18.31
C ALA A 7 -11.98 13.12 17.16
N LEU A 8 -12.31 14.05 16.27
CA LEU A 8 -13.13 13.76 15.08
C LEU A 8 -12.40 12.83 14.11
N LEU A 9 -11.09 13.02 13.89
CA LEU A 9 -10.29 12.10 13.07
C LEU A 9 -10.20 10.70 13.68
N GLN A 10 -10.03 10.60 15.01
CA GLN A 10 -10.05 9.31 15.70
C GLN A 10 -11.38 8.58 15.53
N ARG A 11 -12.50 9.32 15.60
CA ARG A 11 -13.83 8.78 15.34
C ARG A 11 -13.91 8.20 13.92
N GLU A 12 -13.53 8.97 12.90
CA GLU A 12 -13.57 8.53 11.50
C GLU A 12 -12.77 7.23 11.28
N LEU A 13 -11.61 7.11 11.92
CA LEU A 13 -10.78 5.90 11.88
C LEU A 13 -11.42 4.70 12.56
N TRP A 14 -12.19 4.91 13.63
CA TRP A 14 -12.86 3.82 14.35
C TRP A 14 -14.11 3.33 13.62
N GLU A 15 -14.83 4.25 13.00
CA GLU A 15 -16.04 3.99 12.22
C GLU A 15 -15.70 3.30 10.91
N HIS A 16 -14.73 3.83 10.16
CA HIS A 16 -14.34 3.31 8.85
C HIS A 16 -13.11 2.42 8.93
N ARG A 17 -13.28 1.22 9.50
CA ARG A 17 -12.21 0.22 9.63
C ARG A 17 -11.59 -0.20 8.29
N SER A 18 -12.31 -0.02 7.19
CA SER A 18 -11.81 -0.25 5.83
C SER A 18 -10.55 0.54 5.52
N ILE A 19 -10.33 1.71 6.15
CA ILE A 19 -9.15 2.57 5.96
C ILE A 19 -7.84 1.79 6.17
N TYR A 20 -7.78 0.91 7.17
CA TYR A 20 -6.59 0.09 7.43
C TYR A 20 -6.76 -1.36 6.99
N ILE A 21 -7.96 -1.94 7.05
CA ILE A 21 -8.17 -3.34 6.66
C ILE A 21 -7.90 -3.55 5.17
N VAL A 22 -8.41 -2.68 4.30
CA VAL A 22 -8.25 -2.83 2.85
C VAL A 22 -6.78 -2.86 2.42
N PRO A 23 -5.95 -1.86 2.78
CA PRO A 23 -4.55 -1.90 2.38
C PRO A 23 -3.77 -3.03 3.06
N ILE A 24 -4.15 -3.50 4.25
CA ILE A 24 -3.56 -4.71 4.87
C ILE A 24 -3.88 -5.96 4.03
N VAL A 25 -5.14 -6.14 3.62
CA VAL A 25 -5.53 -7.28 2.78
C VAL A 25 -4.79 -7.24 1.45
N VAL A 26 -4.72 -6.07 0.81
CA VAL A 26 -3.95 -5.88 -0.43
C VAL A 26 -2.47 -6.23 -0.21
N ALA A 27 -1.85 -5.76 0.88
CA ALA A 27 -0.46 -6.09 1.22
C ALA A 27 -0.22 -7.59 1.36
N VAL A 28 -1.09 -8.29 2.10
CA VAL A 28 -1.00 -9.76 2.28
C VAL A 28 -1.12 -10.46 0.94
N VAL A 29 -2.16 -10.14 0.15
CA VAL A 29 -2.42 -10.80 -1.14
C VAL A 29 -1.26 -10.54 -2.12
N MET A 30 -0.78 -9.30 -2.21
CA MET A 30 0.33 -8.95 -3.10
C MET A 30 1.64 -9.61 -2.68
N THR A 31 1.91 -9.69 -1.37
CA THR A 31 3.09 -10.38 -0.86
C THR A 31 3.02 -11.88 -1.17
N LEU A 32 1.87 -12.52 -0.98
CA LEU A 32 1.65 -13.92 -1.34
C LEU A 32 1.78 -14.15 -2.85
N ALA A 33 1.25 -13.26 -3.67
CA ALA A 33 1.39 -13.33 -5.13
C ALA A 33 2.86 -13.19 -5.57
N ALA A 34 3.63 -12.31 -4.93
CA ALA A 34 5.06 -12.19 -5.20
C ALA A 34 5.84 -13.45 -4.80
N LEU A 35 5.48 -14.09 -3.68
CA LEU A 35 6.06 -15.36 -3.23
C LEU A 35 5.74 -16.50 -4.20
N THR A 36 4.48 -16.65 -4.62
CA THR A 36 4.08 -17.72 -5.55
C THR A 36 4.64 -17.51 -6.96
N GLY A 37 4.76 -16.25 -7.40
CA GLY A 37 5.43 -15.90 -8.66
C GLY A 37 6.88 -16.38 -8.71
N GLN A 38 7.62 -16.29 -7.59
CA GLN A 38 8.98 -16.82 -7.52
C GLN A 38 9.02 -18.35 -7.65
N VAL A 39 8.02 -19.06 -7.14
CA VAL A 39 7.94 -20.53 -7.23
C VAL A 39 7.56 -20.98 -8.65
N SER A 40 6.58 -20.33 -9.29
CA SER A 40 6.03 -20.73 -10.59
C SER A 40 7.00 -20.52 -11.75
N ILE A 41 7.80 -19.45 -11.72
CA ILE A 41 8.83 -19.18 -12.74
C ILE A 41 9.84 -20.34 -12.85
N ASN A 42 10.11 -21.06 -11.76
CA ASN A 42 11.04 -22.19 -11.75
C ASN A 42 10.48 -23.50 -12.32
N GLY A 43 9.15 -23.63 -12.47
CA GLY A 43 8.55 -24.82 -13.09
C GLY A 43 8.65 -24.81 -14.61
N MET A 44 9.05 -23.68 -15.21
CA MET A 44 9.25 -23.52 -16.64
C MET A 44 10.75 -23.64 -16.95
N GLU A 45 11.14 -24.78 -17.52
CA GLU A 45 12.51 -25.20 -17.84
C GLU A 45 13.31 -24.20 -18.73
N HIS A 46 12.66 -23.16 -19.27
CA HIS A 46 13.23 -22.21 -20.24
C HIS A 46 13.26 -20.75 -19.75
N VAL A 47 12.81 -20.46 -18.53
CA VAL A 47 12.84 -19.09 -17.98
C VAL A 47 13.48 -19.13 -16.60
N ASP A 48 14.79 -19.38 -16.56
CA ASP A 48 15.58 -19.34 -15.33
C ASP A 48 15.80 -17.88 -14.88
N ILE A 49 14.72 -17.21 -14.46
CA ILE A 49 14.79 -15.94 -13.67
C ILE A 49 15.15 -16.27 -12.21
N GLY A 50 15.58 -17.50 -11.92
CA GLY A 50 16.29 -17.86 -10.69
C GLY A 50 17.69 -17.25 -10.66
N ILE A 51 18.51 -17.67 -9.69
CA ILE A 51 19.85 -17.13 -9.44
C ILE A 51 20.69 -17.00 -10.72
N VAL A 52 20.59 -17.95 -11.64
CA VAL A 52 21.39 -17.98 -12.87
C VAL A 52 20.98 -16.85 -13.83
N GLY A 53 19.69 -16.51 -13.93
CA GLY A 53 19.24 -15.33 -14.69
C GLY A 53 19.61 -14.02 -14.00
N ALA A 54 19.45 -13.93 -12.68
CA ALA A 54 19.75 -12.71 -11.91
C ALA A 54 21.25 -12.41 -11.78
N SER A 55 22.12 -13.42 -11.78
CA SER A 55 23.58 -13.27 -11.75
C SER A 55 24.19 -12.98 -13.11
N ASN A 56 23.55 -13.44 -14.19
CA ASN A 56 24.02 -13.22 -15.57
C ASN A 56 23.40 -11.99 -16.24
N MET A 57 22.41 -11.37 -15.60
CA MET A 57 21.78 -10.14 -16.09
C MET A 57 22.62 -8.90 -15.71
N PRO A 58 22.83 -7.95 -16.62
CA PRO A 58 23.52 -6.70 -16.28
C PRO A 58 22.73 -5.90 -15.24
N ASP A 59 23.44 -5.15 -14.40
CA ASP A 59 22.88 -4.47 -13.23
C ASP A 59 21.71 -3.54 -13.57
N ASN A 60 21.76 -2.89 -14.73
CA ASN A 60 20.70 -2.00 -15.23
C ASN A 60 19.39 -2.75 -15.53
N ALA A 61 19.48 -3.95 -16.12
CA ALA A 61 18.32 -4.75 -16.46
C ALA A 61 17.71 -5.40 -15.21
N ARG A 62 18.54 -5.77 -14.24
CA ARG A 62 18.06 -6.24 -12.92
C ARG A 62 17.33 -5.13 -12.16
N ALA A 63 17.89 -3.92 -12.15
CA ALA A 63 17.25 -2.75 -11.57
C ALA A 63 15.89 -2.47 -12.23
N ALA A 64 15.81 -2.54 -13.57
CA ALA A 64 14.56 -2.34 -14.31
C ALA A 64 13.48 -3.38 -13.95
N VAL A 65 13.84 -4.66 -13.81
CA VAL A 65 12.89 -5.72 -13.39
C VAL A 65 12.37 -5.46 -11.98
N LEU A 66 13.27 -5.15 -11.03
CA LEU A 66 12.89 -4.84 -9.65
C LEU A 66 12.00 -3.60 -9.56
N SER A 67 12.33 -2.54 -10.30
CA SER A 67 11.48 -1.35 -10.42
C SER A 67 10.12 -1.68 -11.03
N GLY A 68 10.05 -2.52 -12.05
CA GLY A 68 8.78 -2.96 -12.63
C GLY A 68 7.88 -3.67 -11.62
N ILE A 69 8.46 -4.54 -10.78
CA ILE A 69 7.73 -5.21 -9.69
C ILE A 69 7.23 -4.17 -8.66
N MET A 70 8.10 -3.26 -8.21
CA MET A 70 7.73 -2.22 -7.23
C MET A 70 6.62 -1.31 -7.78
N ILE A 71 6.73 -0.85 -9.03
CA ILE A 71 5.70 -0.04 -9.70
C ILE A 71 4.38 -0.81 -9.82
N GLY A 72 4.42 -2.09 -10.17
CA GLY A 72 3.22 -2.93 -10.25
C GLY A 72 2.52 -3.07 -8.89
N LEU A 73 3.28 -3.24 -7.81
CA LEU A 73 2.76 -3.25 -6.44
C LEU A 73 2.15 -1.89 -6.08
N SER A 74 2.90 -0.80 -6.23
CA SER A 74 2.43 0.57 -5.97
C SER A 74 1.15 0.91 -6.72
N THR A 75 1.08 0.58 -8.02
CA THR A 75 -0.09 0.84 -8.86
C THR A 75 -1.33 0.13 -8.32
N THR A 76 -1.18 -1.12 -7.87
CA THR A 76 -2.28 -1.88 -7.27
C THR A 76 -2.78 -1.22 -5.98
N PHE A 77 -1.86 -0.76 -5.13
CA PHE A 77 -2.22 -0.01 -3.92
C PHE A 77 -2.94 1.29 -4.25
N VAL A 78 -2.41 2.10 -5.16
CA VAL A 78 -3.01 3.37 -5.59
C VAL A 78 -4.40 3.15 -6.17
N PHE A 79 -4.59 2.10 -6.99
CA PHE A 79 -5.90 1.74 -7.52
C PHE A 79 -6.88 1.34 -6.41
N SER A 80 -6.44 0.51 -5.45
CA SER A 80 -7.27 0.12 -4.30
C SER A 80 -7.63 1.31 -3.41
N MET A 81 -6.69 2.24 -3.21
CA MET A 81 -6.88 3.48 -2.46
C MET A 81 -7.91 4.36 -3.14
N TRP A 82 -7.85 4.50 -4.47
CA TRP A 82 -8.83 5.29 -5.22
C TRP A 82 -10.26 4.77 -5.00
N ILE A 83 -10.45 3.45 -5.10
CA ILE A 83 -11.73 2.79 -4.82
C ILE A 83 -12.15 3.01 -3.36
N LEU A 84 -11.24 2.76 -2.41
CA LEU A 84 -11.48 2.94 -0.98
C LEU A 84 -11.93 4.37 -0.65
N THR A 85 -11.28 5.38 -1.21
CA THR A 85 -11.62 6.81 -1.00
C THR A 85 -13.01 7.13 -1.52
N ILE A 86 -13.43 6.56 -2.66
CA ILE A 86 -14.80 6.74 -3.18
C ILE A 86 -15.82 6.15 -2.20
N PHE A 87 -15.62 4.90 -1.76
CA PHE A 87 -16.53 4.26 -0.81
C PHE A 87 -16.56 4.97 0.54
N TYR A 88 -15.40 5.42 1.04
CA TYR A 88 -15.31 6.24 2.23
C TYR A 88 -16.11 7.54 2.08
N ALA A 89 -15.97 8.26 0.97
CA ALA A 89 -16.71 9.49 0.72
C ALA A 89 -18.22 9.26 0.61
N LEU A 90 -18.66 8.16 -0.03
CA LEU A 90 -20.07 7.80 -0.11
C LEU A 90 -20.66 7.49 1.28
N ASP A 91 -19.95 6.71 2.09
CA ASP A 91 -20.43 6.33 3.41
C ASP A 91 -20.44 7.56 4.35
N SER A 92 -19.33 8.29 4.40
CA SER A 92 -19.15 9.42 5.31
C SER A 92 -19.94 10.68 4.92
N LEU A 93 -20.34 10.87 3.65
CA LEU A 93 -21.07 12.08 3.22
C LEU A 93 -22.49 11.81 2.75
N TYR A 94 -22.73 10.70 2.04
CA TYR A 94 -24.03 10.40 1.46
C TYR A 94 -24.89 9.57 2.42
N ALA A 95 -24.35 8.49 3.01
CA ALA A 95 -25.12 7.64 3.93
C ALA A 95 -25.58 8.43 5.17
N GLU A 96 -24.73 9.28 5.74
CA GLU A 96 -25.12 10.14 6.88
C GLU A 96 -26.33 11.06 6.59
N ARG A 97 -26.43 11.58 5.37
CA ARG A 97 -27.57 12.43 4.95
C ARG A 97 -28.82 11.60 4.73
N LYS A 98 -28.65 10.44 4.12
CA LYS A 98 -29.74 9.49 3.87
C LYS A 98 -30.37 9.02 5.18
N ASP A 99 -29.53 8.68 6.16
CA ASP A 99 -29.95 8.13 7.46
C ASP A 99 -30.28 9.22 8.49
N ARG A 100 -30.13 10.50 8.10
CA ARG A 100 -30.36 11.68 8.95
C ARG A 100 -29.52 11.70 10.24
N SER A 101 -28.47 10.88 10.34
CA SER A 101 -27.51 10.90 11.44
C SER A 101 -26.78 12.24 11.53
N ILE A 102 -26.72 13.00 10.42
CA ILE A 102 -26.25 14.39 10.39
C ILE A 102 -26.97 15.29 11.42
N LEU A 103 -28.25 15.05 11.72
CA LEU A 103 -28.99 15.86 12.71
C LEU A 103 -28.52 15.59 14.15
N PHE A 104 -28.06 14.37 14.44
CA PHE A 104 -27.44 14.02 15.72
C PHE A 104 -26.07 14.69 15.87
N TRP A 105 -25.26 14.69 14.81
CA TRP A 105 -23.96 15.38 14.84
C TRP A 105 -24.11 16.89 15.01
N ARG A 106 -25.18 17.47 14.45
CA ARG A 106 -25.50 18.89 14.58
C ARG A 106 -25.98 19.28 15.98
N SER A 107 -26.49 18.33 16.79
CA SER A 107 -26.87 18.60 18.17
C SER A 107 -25.71 18.44 19.16
N MET A 108 -24.58 17.87 18.72
CA MET A 108 -23.35 17.83 19.49
C MET A 108 -22.57 19.15 19.40
N PRO A 109 -21.69 19.45 20.38
CA PRO A 109 -20.92 20.69 20.41
C PRO A 109 -19.76 20.68 19.38
N SER A 110 -20.06 20.31 18.14
CA SER A 110 -19.16 20.29 16.98
C SER A 110 -19.78 21.08 15.84
N THR A 111 -19.00 21.92 15.16
CA THR A 111 -19.53 22.71 14.05
C THR A 111 -19.62 21.90 12.75
N ASP A 112 -20.53 22.31 11.85
CA ASP A 112 -20.69 21.67 10.53
C ASP A 112 -19.37 21.71 9.73
N LEU A 113 -18.63 22.82 9.82
CA LEU A 113 -17.33 23.00 9.16
C LEU A 113 -16.26 22.05 9.71
N GLU A 114 -16.19 21.88 11.04
CA GLU A 114 -15.23 20.96 11.67
C GLU A 114 -15.46 19.51 11.25
N THR A 115 -16.73 19.11 11.06
CA THR A 115 -17.11 17.75 10.63
C THR A 115 -16.77 17.50 9.16
N VAL A 116 -16.99 18.49 8.29
CA VAL A 116 -16.60 18.36 6.87
C VAL A 116 -15.08 18.37 6.73
N LEU A 117 -14.37 19.18 7.52
CA LEU A 117 -12.91 19.21 7.52
C LEU A 117 -12.30 17.88 7.97
N SER A 118 -12.84 17.22 9.00
CA SER A 118 -12.30 15.94 9.44
C SER A 118 -12.42 14.87 8.34
N LYS A 119 -13.53 14.85 7.60
CA LYS A 119 -13.73 13.93 6.46
C LYS A 119 -12.79 14.26 5.30
N LEU A 120 -12.62 15.55 4.99
CA LEU A 120 -11.70 16.01 3.95
C LEU A 120 -10.24 15.63 4.28
N LEU A 121 -9.80 15.89 5.52
CA LEU A 121 -8.46 15.52 6.00
C LEU A 121 -8.26 14.01 5.99
N THR A 122 -9.29 13.23 6.32
CA THR A 122 -9.22 11.77 6.26
C THR A 122 -9.02 11.28 4.82
N ALA A 123 -9.81 11.80 3.87
CA ALA A 123 -9.69 11.43 2.46
C ALA A 123 -8.38 11.90 1.81
N MET A 124 -7.91 13.11 2.14
CA MET A 124 -6.75 13.73 1.47
C MET A 124 -5.41 13.41 2.13
N LEU A 125 -5.37 13.13 3.43
CA LEU A 125 -4.13 12.90 4.16
C LEU A 125 -4.07 11.51 4.77
N VAL A 126 -5.08 11.12 5.55
CA VAL A 126 -5.01 9.86 6.32
C VAL A 126 -4.99 8.64 5.39
N ILE A 127 -5.94 8.54 4.45
CA ILE A 127 -6.00 7.42 3.51
C ILE A 127 -4.72 7.33 2.65
N PRO A 128 -4.21 8.42 2.04
CA PRO A 128 -2.94 8.39 1.32
C PRO A 128 -1.74 8.01 2.19
N LEU A 129 -1.62 8.54 3.41
CA LEU A 129 -0.51 8.22 4.31
C LEU A 129 -0.52 6.75 4.74
N VAL A 130 -1.69 6.21 5.06
CA VAL A 130 -1.83 4.77 5.40
C VAL A 130 -1.46 3.92 4.19
N THR A 131 -1.93 4.29 2.99
CA THR A 131 -1.60 3.57 1.75
C THR A 131 -0.09 3.60 1.48
N PHE A 132 0.54 4.77 1.60
CA PHE A 132 1.98 4.92 1.41
C PHE A 132 2.79 4.09 2.42
N ALA A 133 2.42 4.14 3.70
CA ALA A 133 3.05 3.30 4.72
C ALA A 133 2.94 1.80 4.38
N MET A 134 1.78 1.36 3.89
CA MET A 134 1.56 -0.03 3.48
C MET A 134 2.34 -0.42 2.22
N ILE A 135 2.51 0.49 1.26
CA ILE A 135 3.40 0.29 0.10
C ILE A 135 4.83 0.07 0.58
N LEU A 136 5.35 0.92 1.46
CA LEU A 136 6.72 0.78 1.99
C LEU A 136 6.92 -0.55 2.70
N VAL A 137 5.99 -0.93 3.59
CA VAL A 137 6.04 -2.21 4.31
C VAL A 137 6.01 -3.39 3.33
N THR A 138 5.16 -3.33 2.31
CA THR A 138 5.03 -4.41 1.31
C THR A 138 6.28 -4.51 0.44
N HIS A 139 6.85 -3.39 0.00
CA HIS A 139 8.12 -3.37 -0.74
C HIS A 139 9.24 -4.03 0.07
N LEU A 140 9.41 -3.63 1.33
CA LEU A 140 10.41 -4.21 2.21
C LEU A 140 10.18 -5.71 2.43
N ALA A 141 8.93 -6.13 2.65
CA ALA A 141 8.58 -7.54 2.82
C ALA A 141 8.95 -8.36 1.56
N VAL A 142 8.55 -7.90 0.38
CA VAL A 142 8.84 -8.58 -0.90
C VAL A 142 10.35 -8.66 -1.16
N LEU A 143 11.10 -7.59 -0.90
CA LEU A 143 12.56 -7.58 -1.06
C LEU A 143 13.26 -8.50 -0.05
N LEU A 144 12.80 -8.55 1.19
CA LEU A 144 13.30 -9.49 2.20
C LEU A 144 13.04 -10.94 1.79
N PHE A 145 11.82 -11.26 1.35
CA PHE A 145 11.50 -12.59 0.87
C PHE A 145 12.33 -12.98 -0.36
N ALA A 146 12.48 -12.08 -1.33
CA ALA A 146 13.37 -12.30 -2.47
C ALA A 146 14.83 -12.53 -2.03
N SER A 147 15.30 -11.81 -1.01
CA SER A 147 16.65 -11.97 -0.46
C SER A 147 16.85 -13.33 0.20
N VAL A 148 15.88 -13.78 1.01
CA VAL A 148 15.90 -15.11 1.64
C VAL A 148 15.87 -16.20 0.58
N TRP A 149 15.05 -16.03 -0.46
CA TRP A 149 14.94 -16.96 -1.57
C TRP A 149 16.25 -17.11 -2.35
N VAL A 150 16.92 -15.99 -2.65
CA VAL A 150 18.24 -15.96 -3.28
C VAL A 150 19.30 -16.57 -2.37
N ALA A 151 19.30 -16.24 -1.07
CA ALA A 151 20.24 -16.80 -0.10
C ALA A 151 20.11 -18.33 0.02
N ALA A 152 18.88 -18.84 0.05
CA ALA A 152 18.59 -20.28 0.14
C ALA A 152 19.14 -21.09 -1.05
N ARG A 153 19.44 -20.43 -2.17
CA ARG A 153 19.95 -21.04 -3.40
C ARG A 153 21.44 -20.72 -3.66
N GLY A 154 22.12 -20.09 -2.70
CA GLY A 154 23.57 -19.82 -2.76
C GLY A 154 23.97 -18.46 -3.35
N GLY A 155 23.01 -17.58 -3.62
CA GLY A 155 23.27 -16.22 -4.10
C GLY A 155 23.33 -15.20 -2.97
N SER A 156 23.98 -14.05 -3.19
CA SER A 156 24.01 -12.96 -2.22
C SER A 156 22.84 -11.99 -2.43
N GLY A 157 21.83 -12.08 -1.56
CA GLY A 157 20.67 -11.18 -1.61
C GLY A 157 21.04 -9.69 -1.46
N LEU A 158 22.10 -9.38 -0.70
CA LEU A 158 22.59 -8.01 -0.53
C LEU A 158 23.03 -7.36 -1.85
N THR A 159 23.75 -8.08 -2.71
CA THR A 159 24.25 -7.52 -3.97
C THR A 159 23.20 -7.61 -5.08
N LEU A 160 22.54 -8.77 -5.20
CA LEU A 160 21.60 -9.06 -6.27
C LEU A 160 20.25 -8.33 -6.10
N ILE A 161 19.80 -8.15 -4.86
CA ILE A 161 18.53 -7.45 -4.58
C ILE A 161 18.83 -6.04 -4.11
N TRP A 162 19.36 -5.87 -2.90
CA TRP A 162 19.47 -4.55 -2.25
C TRP A 162 20.39 -3.57 -3.00
N GLY A 163 21.50 -4.05 -3.56
CA GLY A 163 22.43 -3.23 -4.34
C GLY A 163 21.89 -2.77 -5.69
N SER A 164 20.77 -3.34 -6.15
CA SER A 164 20.21 -3.10 -7.48
C SER A 164 18.88 -2.36 -7.46
N VAL A 165 18.28 -2.16 -6.30
CA VAL A 165 17.00 -1.44 -6.18
C VAL A 165 17.26 0.07 -6.17
N PRO A 166 16.73 0.83 -7.14
CA PRO A 166 16.77 2.29 -7.09
C PRO A 166 15.66 2.79 -6.14
N PHE A 167 15.93 2.79 -4.83
CA PHE A 167 14.94 3.12 -3.80
C PHE A 167 14.34 4.52 -3.96
N PHE A 168 15.19 5.52 -4.20
CA PHE A 168 14.75 6.90 -4.33
C PHE A 168 13.84 7.04 -5.55
N ASP A 169 14.29 6.59 -6.73
CA ASP A 169 13.49 6.69 -7.95
C ASP A 169 12.14 5.98 -7.81
N ASN A 170 12.11 4.79 -7.19
CA ASN A 170 10.87 4.03 -7.02
C ASN A 170 9.90 4.63 -5.99
N TRP A 171 10.37 5.43 -5.03
CA TRP A 171 9.52 6.03 -4.00
C TRP A 171 9.18 7.50 -4.26
N THR A 172 9.91 8.16 -5.16
CA THR A 172 9.64 9.54 -5.59
C THR A 172 8.95 9.66 -6.94
N ALA A 173 8.87 8.57 -7.70
CA ALA A 173 8.10 8.49 -8.95
C ALA A 173 6.59 8.42 -8.69
#